data_AF-A0AAV1W9A0-F1
#
_entry.id   AF-A0AAV1W9A0-F1
#
_cell.length_a   1.000
_cell.length_b   1.000
_cell.length_c   1.000
_cell.angle_alpha   90.00
_cell.angle_beta   90.00
_cell.angle_gamma   90.00
#
_symmetry.space_group_name_H-M   'P 1'
#
loop_
_entity.id
_entity.type
_entity.pdbx_description
1 polymer ?
#
loop_
_entity_poly.entity_id
_entity_poly.type
_entity_poly.pdbx_seq_one_letter_code
_entity_poly.pdbx_strand_id
1 'polypeptide(L)'
;MIQSFNGSLLLFDGGSGPSGRCGGINVSFFGPTGQLVGGGAAGEMIAASFVQIVLLSFPGEFCNVSKEANETSAPPKVDEPMI
;
A
#
# COMPACT_ATOMS: atom_id res chain seq x y z
N MET A 1 -24.52 -0.64 -8.83
CA MET A 1 -24.61 -1.60 -7.70
C MET A 1 -23.27 -2.33 -7.58
N ILE A 2 -22.69 -2.40 -6.39
CA ILE A 2 -21.44 -3.14 -6.16
C ILE A 2 -21.78 -4.63 -6.09
N GLN A 3 -21.11 -5.44 -6.90
CA GLN A 3 -21.33 -6.89 -6.94
C GLN A 3 -20.31 -7.63 -6.07
N SER A 4 -19.05 -7.19 -6.11
CA SER A 4 -17.99 -7.81 -5.34
C SER A 4 -16.83 -6.84 -5.15
N PHE A 5 -16.15 -7.00 -4.02
CA PHE A 5 -14.91 -6.35 -3.68
C PHE A 5 -14.04 -7.40 -2.98
N ASN A 6 -12.79 -7.54 -3.42
CA ASN A 6 -11.79 -8.35 -2.73
C ASN A 6 -10.45 -7.60 -2.68
N GLY A 7 -9.66 -7.85 -1.65
CA GLY A 7 -8.35 -7.26 -1.52
C GLY A 7 -7.65 -7.66 -0.24
N SER A 8 -6.44 -7.14 -0.08
CA SER A 8 -5.67 -7.24 1.15
C SER A 8 -5.29 -5.86 1.64
N LEU A 9 -5.11 -5.75 2.95
CA LEU A 9 -4.70 -4.53 3.62
C LEU A 9 -3.67 -4.89 4.69
N LEU A 10 -2.52 -4.23 4.63
CA LEU A 10 -1.43 -4.31 5.58
C LEU A 10 -1.28 -2.94 6.22
N LEU A 11 -1.32 -2.89 7.55
CA LEU A 11 -1.17 -1.65 8.31
C LEU A 11 0.27 -1.59 8.86
N PHE A 12 1.00 -0.52 8.55
CA PHE A 12 2.34 -0.23 9.02
C PHE A 12 2.30 0.98 9.96
N ASP A 13 2.90 0.84 11.14
CA ASP A 13 3.12 1.93 12.09
C ASP A 13 4.43 2.68 11.78
N GLY A 14 4.57 3.15 10.53
CA GLY A 14 5.72 3.91 10.05
C GLY A 14 5.32 5.36 9.80
N GLY A 15 5.88 6.30 10.56
CA GLY A 15 5.34 7.64 10.76
C GLY A 15 5.13 8.54 9.52
N SER A 16 4.29 9.57 9.76
CA SER A 16 4.03 10.79 8.98
C SER A 16 3.60 10.63 7.52
N GLY A 17 2.43 10.04 7.30
CA GLY A 17 1.68 10.17 6.05
C GLY A 17 0.45 9.26 5.99
N PRO A 18 -0.49 9.46 5.05
CA PRO A 18 -1.62 8.53 4.82
C PRO A 18 -1.20 7.11 4.38
N SER A 19 0.11 6.85 4.26
CA SER A 19 0.76 5.72 3.59
C SER A 19 1.15 4.56 4.50
N GLY A 20 0.74 4.54 5.77
CA GLY A 20 0.90 3.37 6.66
C GLY A 20 0.00 2.18 6.27
N ARG A 21 -0.45 2.11 5.01
CA ARG A 21 -1.41 1.13 4.50
C ARG A 21 -0.91 0.63 3.14
N CYS A 22 -0.47 -0.63 3.08
CA CYS A 22 -0.12 -1.31 1.84
C CYS A 22 -1.18 -2.34 1.49
N GLY A 23 -1.34 -2.66 0.22
CA GLY A 23 -2.34 -3.63 -0.24
C GLY A 23 -3.13 -3.09 -1.42
N GLY A 24 -3.90 -3.97 -2.05
CA GLY A 24 -4.64 -3.67 -3.26
C GLY A 24 -6.07 -4.16 -3.14
N ILE A 25 -6.98 -3.42 -3.76
CA ILE A 25 -8.41 -3.71 -3.77
C ILE A 25 -8.87 -3.79 -5.23
N ASN A 26 -9.56 -4.87 -5.58
CA ASN A 26 -10.26 -5.03 -6.85
C ASN A 26 -11.77 -4.98 -6.61
N VAL A 27 -12.48 -4.33 -7.52
CA VAL A 27 -13.93 -4.13 -7.43
C VAL A 27 -14.62 -4.45 -8.74
N SER A 28 -15.87 -4.86 -8.62
CA SER A 28 -16.78 -5.13 -9.74
C SER A 28 -18.15 -4.53 -9.45
N PHE A 29 -18.71 -3.78 -10.40
CA PHE A 29 -19.98 -3.09 -10.25
C PHE A 29 -20.83 -3.13 -11.54
N PHE A 30 -22.14 -3.20 -11.35
CA PHE A 30 -23.13 -3.02 -12.41
C PHE A 30 -23.56 -1.56 -12.50
N GLY A 31 -23.46 -0.97 -13.68
CA GLY A 31 -24.05 0.31 -14.00
C GLY A 31 -25.58 0.22 -14.08
N PRO A 32 -26.27 1.36 -14.04
CA PRO A 32 -27.73 1.41 -14.12
C PRO A 32 -28.30 0.84 -15.42
N THR A 33 -27.48 0.75 -16.48
CA THR A 33 -27.89 0.12 -17.76
C THR A 33 -27.50 -1.37 -17.86
N GLY A 34 -26.99 -1.97 -16.78
CA GLY A 34 -26.58 -3.38 -16.74
C GLY A 34 -25.14 -3.64 -17.20
N GLN A 35 -24.38 -2.61 -17.55
CA GLN A 35 -22.95 -2.75 -17.89
C GLN A 35 -22.15 -3.22 -16.67
N LEU A 36 -21.31 -4.25 -16.82
CA LEU A 36 -20.34 -4.64 -15.80
C LEU A 36 -19.06 -3.85 -16.00
N VAL A 37 -18.55 -3.23 -14.94
CA VAL A 37 -17.27 -2.54 -14.93
C VAL A 37 -16.50 -3.01 -13.69
N GLY A 38 -15.20 -3.22 -13.83
CA GLY A 38 -14.36 -3.62 -12.72
C GLY A 38 -12.89 -3.32 -12.94
N GLY A 39 -12.10 -3.47 -11.89
CA GLY A 39 -10.67 -3.20 -11.91
C GLY A 39 -10.10 -2.91 -10.52
N GLY A 40 -8.82 -2.55 -10.49
CA GLY A 40 -8.13 -2.09 -9.29
C GLY A 40 -8.58 -0.69 -8.89
N ALA A 41 -8.80 -0.47 -7.60
CA ALA A 41 -9.10 0.85 -7.05
C ALA A 41 -7.81 1.57 -6.65
N ALA A 42 -7.61 2.78 -7.17
CA ALA A 42 -6.56 3.68 -6.74
C ALA A 42 -7.17 4.85 -5.97
N GLY A 43 -6.63 5.17 -4.79
CA GLY A 43 -7.11 6.28 -3.95
C GLY A 43 -8.32 5.92 -3.09
N GLU A 44 -9.17 6.92 -2.83
CA GLU A 44 -10.34 6.82 -1.94
C GLU A 44 -11.60 6.39 -2.70
N MET A 45 -12.38 5.49 -2.10
CA MET A 45 -13.64 5.02 -2.67
C MET A 45 -14.80 5.41 -1.75
N ILE A 46 -15.73 6.19 -2.28
CA ILE A 46 -16.90 6.66 -1.55
C ILE A 46 -18.13 5.91 -2.04
N ALA A 47 -18.80 5.20 -1.12
CA ALA A 47 -20.02 4.49 -1.45
C ALA A 47 -21.23 5.44 -1.42
N ALA A 48 -22.04 5.42 -2.49
CA ALA A 48 -23.29 6.18 -2.57
C ALA A 48 -24.43 5.57 -1.73
N SER A 49 -24.24 4.35 -1.23
CA SER A 49 -25.20 3.58 -0.43
C SER A 49 -24.47 2.75 0.62
N PHE A 50 -25.21 2.15 1.56
CA PHE A 50 -24.63 1.29 2.59
C PHE A 50 -23.86 0.11 1.97
N VAL A 51 -22.65 -0.13 2.46
CA VAL A 51 -21.78 -1.26 2.06
C VAL A 51 -21.34 -1.99 3.31
N GLN A 52 -21.64 -3.28 3.38
CA GLN A 52 -21.16 -4.16 4.45
C GLN A 52 -19.84 -4.80 4.02
N ILE A 53 -18.84 -4.74 4.89
CA ILE A 53 -17.54 -5.31 4.64
C ILE A 53 -17.19 -6.24 5.80
N VAL A 54 -16.75 -7.45 5.48
CA VAL A 54 -16.17 -8.39 6.44
C VAL A 54 -14.68 -8.42 6.22
N LEU A 55 -13.91 -8.07 7.25
CA LEU A 55 -12.46 -8.12 7.23
C LEU A 55 -11.98 -9.31 8.05
N LEU A 56 -10.98 -10.00 7.51
CA LEU A 56 -10.19 -10.94 8.27
C LEU A 56 -8.86 -10.26 8.62
N SER A 57 -8.53 -10.27 9.90
CA SER A 57 -7.28 -9.72 10.42
C SER A 57 -6.48 -10.82 11.09
N PHE A 58 -5.19 -10.85 10.79
CA PHE A 58 -4.26 -11.79 11.41
C PHE A 58 -3.10 -10.98 12.01
N PRO A 59 -2.67 -11.28 13.25
CA PRO A 59 -1.43 -10.70 13.76
C PRO A 59 -0.28 -11.19 12.88
N GLY A 60 0.53 -10.26 12.39
CA GLY A 60 1.69 -10.57 11.56
C GLY A 60 2.85 -9.63 11.88
N GLU A 61 4.05 -10.19 11.99
CA GLU A 61 5.32 -9.44 12.12
C GLU A 61 5.77 -8.89 10.76
N PHE A 62 4.84 -8.42 9.93
CA PHE A 62 5.12 -8.01 8.56
C PHE A 62 5.82 -6.63 8.49
N CYS A 63 6.01 -5.97 9.65
CA CYS A 63 6.53 -4.62 9.78
C CYS A 63 7.84 -4.55 10.56
N ASN A 64 8.66 -5.60 10.53
CA ASN A 64 10.07 -5.45 10.90
C ASN A 64 10.78 -4.71 9.75
N VAL A 65 10.76 -3.38 9.77
CA VAL A 65 11.65 -2.61 8.89
C VAL A 65 13.07 -2.89 9.38
N SER A 66 13.75 -3.86 8.74
CA SER A 66 15.19 -3.97 8.86
C SER A 66 15.80 -2.69 8.33
N LYS A 67 16.23 -1.84 9.26
CA LYS A 67 16.98 -0.63 8.97
C LYS A 67 18.43 -1.03 8.72
N GLU A 68 18.75 -1.52 7.52
CA GLU A 68 20.12 -1.79 7.06
C GLU A 68 20.08 -2.01 5.54
N ALA A 69 20.96 -1.48 4.69
CA ALA A 69 21.92 -0.38 4.73
C ALA A 69 22.19 -0.04 3.25
N ASN A 70 22.43 1.23 2.92
CA ASN A 70 23.24 1.52 1.73
C ASN A 70 24.19 2.68 2.04
N GLU A 71 25.29 2.31 2.69
CA GLU A 71 26.58 2.90 2.36
C GLU A 71 26.94 2.45 0.94
N THR A 72 27.02 3.38 -0.02
CA THR A 72 27.82 3.24 -1.24
C THR A 72 27.99 4.63 -1.87
N SER A 73 29.20 5.20 -1.80
CA SER A 73 30.08 5.45 -2.97
C SER A 73 31.02 6.68 -2.83
N ALA A 74 32.20 6.42 -2.23
CA ALA A 74 33.56 6.84 -2.67
C ALA A 74 33.96 8.35 -2.79
N PRO A 75 35.27 8.72 -2.72
CA PRO A 75 36.48 7.88 -2.86
C PRO A 75 37.53 8.03 -1.73
N PRO A 76 38.55 7.14 -1.69
CA PRO A 76 39.66 7.25 -0.75
C PRO A 76 40.55 8.45 -1.10
N LYS A 77 40.84 9.31 -0.11
CA LYS A 77 41.99 10.23 -0.19
C LYS A 77 43.15 9.58 0.54
N VAL A 78 44.03 8.96 -0.22
CA VAL A 78 45.41 8.73 0.22
C VAL A 78 46.28 9.56 -0.72
N ASP A 79 46.94 10.55 -0.13
CA ASP A 79 48.36 10.88 -0.32
C ASP A 79 48.60 12.34 0.16
N GLU A 80 49.02 12.48 1.42
CA GLU A 80 50.03 13.50 1.80
C GLU A 80 51.39 13.03 1.25
N PRO A 81 52.41 13.89 0.96
CA PRO A 81 52.77 15.09 1.74
C PRO A 81 53.35 16.29 0.95
N MET A 82 53.33 17.49 1.56
CA MET A 82 54.29 18.59 1.34
C MET A 82 54.09 19.55 2.53
N ILE A 83 54.94 19.59 3.55
CA ILE A 83 56.30 20.19 3.62
C ILE A 83 57.11 19.45 4.70
#